data_AF-A0A959NLN2-F1
#
_entry.id   AF-A0A959NLN2-F1
#
_cell.length_a   1.000
_cell.length_b   1.000
_cell.length_c   1.000
_cell.angle_alpha   90.00
_cell.angle_beta   90.00
_cell.angle_gamma   90.00
#
_symmetry.space_group_name_H-M   'P 1'
#
loop_
_entity.id
_entity.type
_entity.pdbx_description
1 polymer ?
#
loop_
_entity_poly.entity_id
_entity_poly.type
_entity_poly.pdbx_seq_one_letter_code
_entity_poly.pdbx_strand_id
1 'polypeptide(L)'
;TLAQSLHKIKNTKSEIETKKLISKLRVYTISDQDDSGTWIRKNFPDLFYIVTPGDNYASATWSAINTVVKGIDNNEISNEWIARNLQQDHGPLGAAYPDVAWGVEGDTPSFLQLIPNGLNEAEHPEWGSWGGRYELYKPDFAKIKKGDSGVPLEAETREIWTNANDNYTPYIYKEYGRAVGQDTVSFNDYKVTLWRWRKDFQNDFAARMDWCTKSFEEANHPPIPILNHPEQITVKAGEGFGFDASGSTDPDGDNLSFLWFNYPEAGSYKNLIKIEGAENAHGAYVIAPEVTKNETAHFILKVTDKGEPALSRYKRIIVNIVPK
;
A
#
# COMPACT_ATOMS: atom_id res chain seq x y z
N THR A 1 15.19 -15.44 -14.02
CA THR A 1 16.09 -14.37 -14.51
C THR A 1 16.98 -13.76 -13.43
N LEU A 2 16.40 -13.30 -12.29
CA LEU A 2 17.17 -12.67 -11.22
C LEU A 2 18.22 -13.62 -10.61
N ALA A 3 17.84 -14.86 -10.28
CA ALA A 3 18.76 -15.87 -9.74
C ALA A 3 20.00 -16.05 -10.62
N GLN A 4 19.81 -16.16 -11.94
CA GLN A 4 20.91 -16.29 -12.90
C GLN A 4 21.82 -15.05 -12.91
N SER A 5 21.25 -13.85 -12.77
CA SER A 5 22.02 -12.60 -12.71
C SER A 5 22.86 -12.53 -11.44
N LEU A 6 22.27 -12.88 -10.29
CA LEU A 6 22.97 -12.96 -9.00
C LEU A 6 24.06 -14.04 -9.00
N HIS A 7 23.76 -15.21 -9.61
CA HIS A 7 24.73 -16.28 -9.81
C HIS A 7 25.93 -15.80 -10.64
N LYS A 8 25.69 -15.12 -11.76
CA LYS A 8 26.75 -14.53 -12.58
C LYS A 8 27.57 -13.51 -11.79
N ILE A 9 26.94 -12.62 -11.04
CA ILE A 9 27.63 -11.62 -10.21
C ILE A 9 28.56 -12.33 -9.21
N LYS A 10 28.03 -13.30 -8.45
CA LYS A 10 28.79 -14.07 -7.46
C LYS A 10 30.02 -14.77 -8.05
N ASN A 11 29.92 -15.28 -9.28
CA ASN A 11 31.02 -16.02 -9.94
C ASN A 11 32.02 -15.15 -10.70
N THR A 12 31.69 -13.90 -11.00
CA THR A 12 32.53 -13.04 -11.87
C THR A 12 33.07 -11.80 -11.17
N LYS A 13 32.54 -11.44 -10.00
CA LYS A 13 32.89 -10.23 -9.24
C LYS A 13 33.57 -10.58 -7.92
N SER A 14 34.33 -9.64 -7.37
CA SER A 14 34.85 -9.76 -6.01
C SER A 14 33.71 -9.74 -4.98
N GLU A 15 33.97 -10.20 -3.76
CA GLU A 15 32.96 -10.16 -2.68
C GLU A 15 32.50 -8.74 -2.37
N ILE A 16 33.43 -7.78 -2.34
CA ILE A 16 33.14 -6.35 -2.10
C ILE A 16 32.24 -5.79 -3.20
N GLU A 17 32.57 -6.08 -4.46
CA GLU A 17 31.76 -5.63 -5.59
C GLU A 17 30.38 -6.29 -5.60
N THR A 18 30.31 -7.58 -5.27
CA THR A 18 29.04 -8.33 -5.13
C THR A 18 28.14 -7.69 -4.08
N LYS A 19 28.65 -7.42 -2.87
CA LYS A 19 27.88 -6.74 -1.81
C LYS A 19 27.38 -5.37 -2.24
N LYS A 20 28.22 -4.57 -2.89
CA LYS A 20 27.85 -3.24 -3.41
C LYS A 20 26.78 -3.32 -4.51
N LEU A 21 26.80 -4.36 -5.35
CA LEU A 21 25.78 -4.55 -6.38
C LEU A 21 24.45 -4.99 -5.75
N ILE A 22 24.48 -5.93 -4.82
CA ILE A 22 23.31 -6.44 -4.10
C ILE A 22 22.63 -5.35 -3.28
N SER A 23 23.38 -4.48 -2.61
CA SER A 23 22.83 -3.38 -1.80
C SER A 23 22.04 -2.34 -2.60
N LYS A 24 22.05 -2.42 -3.93
CA LYS A 24 21.26 -1.57 -4.82
C LYS A 24 19.94 -2.21 -5.24
N LEU A 25 19.75 -3.50 -4.98
CA LEU A 25 18.59 -4.26 -5.43
C LEU A 25 17.53 -4.31 -4.32
N ARG A 26 16.28 -4.14 -4.74
CA ARG A 26 15.08 -4.40 -3.95
C ARG A 26 14.23 -5.38 -4.74
N VAL A 27 13.80 -6.45 -4.09
CA VAL A 27 13.03 -7.51 -4.73
C VAL A 27 11.70 -7.64 -4.03
N TYR A 28 10.63 -7.66 -4.81
CA TYR A 28 9.31 -8.07 -4.37
C TYR A 28 8.93 -9.26 -5.24
N THR A 29 8.54 -10.38 -4.63
CA THR A 29 8.00 -11.53 -5.37
C THR A 29 6.56 -11.83 -5.03
N ILE A 30 5.81 -12.25 -6.04
CA ILE A 30 4.43 -12.71 -5.92
C ILE A 30 4.48 -14.17 -5.51
N SER A 31 4.65 -14.38 -4.19
CA SER A 31 4.99 -15.68 -3.60
C SER A 31 6.26 -16.28 -4.22
N ASP A 32 6.53 -17.56 -3.91
CA ASP A 32 7.51 -18.35 -4.64
C ASP A 32 6.77 -19.13 -5.75
N GLN A 33 7.13 -18.86 -7.01
CA GLN A 33 6.54 -19.52 -8.19
C GLN A 33 7.50 -20.50 -8.87
N ASP A 34 8.72 -20.59 -8.36
CA ASP A 34 9.75 -21.57 -8.71
C ASP A 34 10.66 -21.81 -7.49
N ASP A 35 11.67 -22.66 -7.64
CA ASP A 35 12.66 -22.93 -6.59
C ASP A 35 13.75 -21.84 -6.46
N SER A 36 13.76 -20.86 -7.36
CA SER A 36 14.81 -19.85 -7.44
C SER A 36 14.71 -18.83 -6.31
N GLY A 37 13.49 -18.51 -5.84
CA GLY A 37 13.27 -17.60 -4.71
C GLY A 37 13.97 -18.06 -3.44
N THR A 38 13.72 -19.33 -3.06
CA THR A 38 14.36 -19.97 -1.92
C THR A 38 15.88 -20.03 -2.07
N TRP A 39 16.38 -20.36 -3.27
CA TRP A 39 17.81 -20.36 -3.54
C TRP A 39 18.43 -18.96 -3.36
N ILE A 40 17.78 -17.90 -3.86
CA ILE A 40 18.24 -16.52 -3.73
C ILE A 40 18.36 -16.15 -2.25
N ARG A 41 17.29 -16.35 -1.46
CA ARG A 41 17.25 -15.92 -0.05
C ARG A 41 18.30 -16.61 0.82
N LYS A 42 18.64 -17.87 0.51
CA LYS A 42 19.73 -18.62 1.16
C LYS A 42 21.12 -18.14 0.76
N ASN A 43 21.32 -17.79 -0.51
CA ASN A 43 22.66 -17.47 -1.04
C ASN A 43 23.03 -15.98 -0.93
N PHE A 44 22.05 -15.10 -0.79
CA PHE A 44 22.21 -13.65 -0.74
C PHE A 44 21.42 -13.07 0.44
N PRO A 45 21.82 -13.35 1.69
CA PRO A 45 21.06 -12.94 2.87
C PRO A 45 20.97 -11.42 3.07
N ASP A 46 21.91 -10.66 2.51
CA ASP A 46 21.92 -9.19 2.59
C ASP A 46 20.97 -8.53 1.55
N LEU A 47 20.34 -9.30 0.67
CA LEU A 47 19.42 -8.79 -0.33
C LEU A 47 18.08 -8.40 0.32
N PHE A 48 17.66 -7.15 0.09
CA PHE A 48 16.31 -6.68 0.42
C PHE A 48 15.29 -7.44 -0.42
N TYR A 49 14.38 -8.15 0.26
CA TYR A 49 13.50 -9.12 -0.37
C TYR A 49 12.17 -9.21 0.38
N ILE A 50 11.08 -8.90 -0.33
CA ILE A 50 9.69 -8.98 0.12
C ILE A 50 9.05 -10.22 -0.50
N VAL A 51 8.47 -11.08 0.33
CA VAL A 51 7.80 -12.30 -0.10
C VAL A 51 6.85 -12.83 0.97
N THR A 52 5.75 -13.45 0.53
CA THR A 52 5.05 -14.44 1.36
C THR A 52 5.66 -15.82 1.05
N PRO A 53 6.53 -16.36 1.90
CA PRO A 53 7.24 -17.59 1.59
C PRO A 53 6.31 -18.80 1.68
N GLY A 54 6.64 -19.82 0.89
CA GLY A 54 5.89 -21.08 0.83
C GLY A 54 5.04 -21.22 -0.42
N ASP A 55 4.30 -22.32 -0.46
CA ASP A 55 3.68 -22.85 -1.67
C ASP A 55 2.16 -22.62 -1.75
N ASN A 56 1.58 -21.93 -0.76
CA ASN A 56 0.15 -21.61 -0.68
C ASN A 56 -0.12 -20.12 -0.97
N TYR A 57 -0.51 -19.84 -2.20
CA TYR A 57 -0.78 -18.49 -2.71
C TYR A 57 -1.96 -17.80 -2.05
N ALA A 58 -2.95 -18.55 -1.57
CA ALA A 58 -4.11 -17.96 -0.89
C ALA A 58 -3.75 -17.27 0.43
N SER A 59 -2.59 -17.61 1.01
CA SER A 59 -2.03 -17.02 2.22
C SER A 59 -1.18 -15.77 1.97
N ALA A 60 -1.06 -15.32 0.72
CA ALA A 60 -0.24 -14.18 0.36
C ALA A 60 -1.03 -12.87 0.30
N THR A 61 -0.38 -11.78 0.73
CA THR A 61 -0.96 -10.43 0.75
C THR A 61 -1.42 -9.99 -0.65
N TRP A 62 -0.64 -10.30 -1.69
CA TRP A 62 -0.95 -9.90 -3.06
C TRP A 62 -2.32 -10.40 -3.54
N SER A 63 -2.80 -11.55 -3.04
CA SER A 63 -4.12 -12.09 -3.41
C SER A 63 -5.29 -11.18 -3.03
N ALA A 64 -5.06 -10.22 -2.12
CA ALA A 64 -6.03 -9.21 -1.73
C ALA A 64 -6.46 -8.30 -2.89
N ILE A 65 -5.65 -8.19 -3.96
CA ILE A 65 -5.98 -7.39 -5.15
C ILE A 65 -7.37 -7.75 -5.71
N ASN A 66 -7.72 -9.04 -5.67
CA ASN A 66 -8.97 -9.57 -6.22
C ASN A 66 -9.82 -10.39 -5.22
N THR A 67 -9.42 -10.49 -3.95
CA THR A 67 -10.19 -11.24 -2.95
C THR A 67 -11.54 -10.54 -2.67
N VAL A 68 -12.65 -11.26 -2.78
CA VAL A 68 -13.96 -10.77 -2.32
C VAL A 68 -13.98 -10.71 -0.79
N VAL A 69 -14.23 -9.53 -0.23
CA VAL A 69 -14.27 -9.29 1.22
C VAL A 69 -15.71 -9.06 1.65
N LYS A 70 -16.21 -9.92 2.55
CA LYS A 70 -17.56 -9.78 3.09
C LYS A 70 -17.69 -8.50 3.94
N GLY A 71 -18.77 -7.76 3.75
CA GLY A 71 -19.09 -6.56 4.54
C GLY A 71 -18.57 -5.25 3.96
N ILE A 72 -17.93 -5.29 2.78
CA ILE A 72 -17.56 -4.09 2.01
C ILE A 72 -18.04 -4.23 0.56
N ASP A 73 -18.00 -3.11 -0.18
CA ASP A 73 -18.17 -3.12 -1.62
C ASP A 73 -16.97 -3.81 -2.31
N ASN A 74 -17.26 -4.60 -3.33
CA ASN A 74 -16.27 -5.32 -4.14
C ASN A 74 -16.48 -5.07 -5.65
N ASN A 75 -17.26 -4.04 -6.02
CA ASN A 75 -17.62 -3.78 -7.40
C ASN A 75 -16.39 -3.60 -8.31
N GLU A 76 -15.31 -3.00 -7.82
CA GLU A 76 -14.10 -2.66 -8.58
C GLU A 76 -13.26 -3.88 -9.00
N ILE A 77 -13.66 -5.10 -8.63
CA ILE A 77 -13.06 -6.36 -9.11
C ILE A 77 -14.05 -7.23 -9.89
N SER A 78 -15.24 -6.70 -10.20
CA SER A 78 -16.23 -7.39 -11.00
C SER A 78 -15.88 -7.33 -12.49
N ASN A 79 -16.30 -8.35 -13.24
CA ASN A 79 -16.16 -8.36 -14.70
C ASN A 79 -16.89 -7.18 -15.35
N GLU A 80 -18.01 -6.73 -14.79
CA GLU A 80 -18.74 -5.57 -15.31
C GLU A 80 -17.93 -4.28 -15.15
N TRP A 81 -17.31 -4.07 -13.97
CA TRP A 81 -16.47 -2.91 -13.74
C TRP A 81 -15.23 -2.94 -14.64
N ILE A 82 -14.57 -4.09 -14.76
CA ILE A 82 -13.39 -4.27 -15.63
C ILE A 82 -13.75 -4.00 -17.09
N ALA A 83 -14.86 -4.57 -17.58
CA ALA A 83 -15.32 -4.35 -18.93
C ALA A 83 -15.57 -2.87 -19.21
N ARG A 84 -16.28 -2.18 -18.31
CA ARG A 84 -16.62 -0.76 -18.48
C ARG A 84 -15.41 0.18 -18.37
N ASN A 85 -14.52 -0.07 -17.42
CA ASN A 85 -13.50 0.91 -17.04
C ASN A 85 -12.12 0.62 -17.62
N LEU A 86 -11.86 -0.60 -18.07
CA LEU A 86 -10.56 -1.00 -18.61
C LEU A 86 -10.64 -1.52 -20.04
N GLN A 87 -11.65 -2.31 -20.40
CA GLN A 87 -11.65 -3.02 -21.69
C GLN A 87 -12.37 -2.24 -22.80
N GLN A 88 -13.65 -1.92 -22.59
CA GLN A 88 -14.52 -1.34 -23.61
C GLN A 88 -14.26 0.15 -23.77
N ASP A 89 -14.18 0.63 -25.01
CA ASP A 89 -13.99 2.04 -25.35
C ASP A 89 -12.67 2.70 -24.86
N HIS A 90 -11.69 1.89 -24.43
CA HIS A 90 -10.36 2.34 -23.97
C HIS A 90 -9.22 2.04 -24.97
N GLY A 91 -9.55 2.06 -26.26
CA GLY A 91 -8.57 1.95 -27.34
C GLY A 91 -7.83 0.60 -27.41
N PRO A 92 -6.65 0.56 -28.07
CA PRO A 92 -5.92 -0.69 -28.31
C PRO A 92 -5.45 -1.41 -27.04
N LEU A 93 -5.15 -0.67 -25.97
CA LEU A 93 -4.74 -1.26 -24.69
C LEU A 93 -5.94 -1.91 -23.98
N GLY A 94 -7.11 -1.27 -24.00
CA GLY A 94 -8.33 -1.87 -23.46
C GLY A 94 -8.73 -3.13 -24.23
N ALA A 95 -8.65 -3.10 -25.56
CA ALA A 95 -8.90 -4.27 -26.40
C ALA A 95 -7.93 -5.44 -26.16
N ALA A 96 -6.71 -5.15 -25.68
CA ALA A 96 -5.70 -6.14 -25.33
C ALA A 96 -5.84 -6.65 -23.89
N TYR A 97 -6.62 -5.98 -23.04
CA TYR A 97 -6.82 -6.36 -21.64
C TYR A 97 -7.75 -7.58 -21.56
N PRO A 98 -7.26 -8.76 -21.16
CA PRO A 98 -8.01 -10.01 -21.28
C PRO A 98 -9.09 -10.15 -20.21
N ASP A 99 -10.05 -11.04 -20.49
CA ASP A 99 -11.04 -11.45 -19.49
C ASP A 99 -10.40 -12.23 -18.34
N VAL A 100 -11.04 -12.16 -17.18
CA VAL A 100 -10.59 -12.82 -15.96
C VAL A 100 -10.78 -14.34 -16.08
N ALA A 101 -9.68 -15.09 -16.12
CA ALA A 101 -9.71 -16.55 -16.15
C ALA A 101 -9.68 -17.19 -14.75
N TRP A 102 -8.98 -16.57 -13.79
CA TRP A 102 -8.83 -17.07 -12.41
C TRP A 102 -8.99 -15.96 -11.37
N GLY A 103 -8.24 -14.88 -11.52
CA GLY A 103 -8.30 -13.71 -10.67
C GLY A 103 -7.74 -12.49 -11.41
N VAL A 104 -8.13 -11.31 -10.95
CA VAL A 104 -7.68 -10.04 -11.53
C VAL A 104 -6.25 -9.78 -11.06
N GLU A 105 -5.32 -9.60 -11.99
CA GLU A 105 -4.03 -8.93 -11.76
C GLU A 105 -3.24 -9.39 -10.53
N GLY A 106 -3.09 -10.70 -10.34
CA GLY A 106 -2.39 -11.27 -9.18
C GLY A 106 -0.99 -10.69 -8.95
N ASP A 107 -0.29 -10.30 -10.03
CA ASP A 107 1.07 -9.79 -9.96
C ASP A 107 1.20 -8.27 -9.77
N THR A 108 0.13 -7.50 -10.04
CA THR A 108 0.11 -6.03 -9.98
C THR A 108 0.59 -5.42 -8.65
N PRO A 109 0.33 -6.03 -7.48
CA PRO A 109 0.83 -5.50 -6.20
C PRO A 109 2.35 -5.28 -6.14
N SER A 110 3.13 -6.06 -6.91
CA SER A 110 4.60 -5.89 -6.99
C SER A 110 5.03 -4.56 -7.61
N PHE A 111 4.15 -3.94 -8.40
CA PHE A 111 4.36 -2.65 -9.05
C PHE A 111 3.71 -1.49 -8.27
N LEU A 112 2.57 -1.71 -7.62
CA LEU A 112 1.79 -0.63 -6.98
C LEU A 112 2.58 0.18 -5.94
N GLN A 113 3.55 -0.43 -5.25
CA GLN A 113 4.44 0.26 -4.32
C GLN A 113 5.38 1.29 -4.98
N LEU A 114 5.56 1.22 -6.30
CA LEU A 114 6.43 2.12 -7.07
C LEU A 114 5.67 3.35 -7.61
N ILE A 115 4.35 3.36 -7.52
CA ILE A 115 3.53 4.49 -7.98
C ILE A 115 3.70 5.64 -6.98
N PRO A 116 4.11 6.86 -7.40
CA PRO A 116 4.31 7.99 -6.51
C PRO A 116 2.98 8.65 -6.14
N ASN A 117 2.19 7.98 -5.30
CA ASN A 117 0.89 8.48 -4.83
C ASN A 117 0.98 9.29 -3.52
N GLY A 118 2.16 9.36 -2.90
CA GLY A 118 2.43 10.05 -1.63
C GLY A 118 2.21 9.22 -0.35
N LEU A 119 1.76 7.97 -0.48
CA LEU A 119 1.69 6.98 0.61
C LEU A 119 2.94 6.10 0.68
N ASN A 120 3.46 5.74 -0.49
CA ASN A 120 4.46 4.71 -0.71
C ASN A 120 5.88 5.21 -0.39
N GLU A 121 6.65 4.36 0.30
CA GLU A 121 8.10 4.54 0.49
C GLU A 121 8.77 3.16 0.33
N ALA A 122 9.50 2.98 -0.77
CA ALA A 122 9.94 1.65 -1.21
C ALA A 122 10.99 1.03 -0.27
N GLU A 123 11.72 1.86 0.48
CA GLU A 123 12.68 1.41 1.48
C GLU A 123 12.03 1.06 2.84
N HIS A 124 10.74 1.35 3.01
CA HIS A 124 10.00 1.14 4.25
C HIS A 124 8.72 0.29 4.04
N PRO A 125 8.84 -1.03 3.77
CA PRO A 125 7.69 -1.92 3.58
C PRO A 125 6.73 -1.94 4.78
N GLU A 126 7.24 -1.67 5.97
CA GLU A 126 6.48 -1.62 7.22
C GLU A 126 5.56 -0.41 7.32
N TRP A 127 5.70 0.59 6.45
CA TRP A 127 4.84 1.77 6.44
C TRP A 127 3.53 1.53 5.69
N GLY A 128 3.48 0.53 4.81
CA GLY A 128 2.31 0.21 4.00
C GLY A 128 2.18 1.09 2.76
N SER A 129 1.63 0.51 1.71
CA SER A 129 1.49 1.08 0.38
C SER A 129 0.25 0.51 -0.31
N TRP A 130 -0.05 0.97 -1.53
CA TRP A 130 -1.02 0.28 -2.39
C TRP A 130 -0.65 -1.18 -2.69
N GLY A 131 0.63 -1.57 -2.57
CA GLY A 131 1.11 -2.95 -2.72
C GLY A 131 1.04 -3.80 -1.44
N GLY A 132 0.47 -3.26 -0.35
CA GLY A 132 0.43 -3.91 0.95
C GLY A 132 1.47 -3.38 1.94
N ARG A 133 1.51 -4.02 3.13
CA ARG A 133 2.45 -3.73 4.23
C ARG A 133 3.15 -5.01 4.66
N TYR A 134 4.44 -4.90 4.96
CA TYR A 134 5.29 -6.04 5.30
C TYR A 134 6.13 -5.76 6.53
N GLU A 135 6.33 -6.77 7.38
CA GLU A 135 7.17 -6.68 8.57
C GLU A 135 8.37 -7.60 8.43
N LEU A 136 9.50 -7.17 8.99
CA LEU A 136 10.74 -7.94 9.00
C LEU A 136 10.72 -8.88 10.20
N TYR A 137 10.45 -10.16 9.96
CA TYR A 137 10.51 -11.19 11.00
C TYR A 137 10.82 -12.56 10.39
N LYS A 138 11.15 -13.54 11.24
CA LYS A 138 11.37 -14.93 10.81
C LYS A 138 10.04 -15.70 10.86
N PRO A 139 9.45 -16.11 9.72
CA PRO A 139 8.18 -16.82 9.71
C PRO A 139 8.28 -18.17 10.42
N ASP A 140 7.21 -18.55 11.13
CA ASP A 140 7.07 -19.87 11.75
C ASP A 140 6.47 -20.86 10.74
N PHE A 141 7.34 -21.62 10.07
CA PHE A 141 6.93 -22.57 9.02
C PHE A 141 6.08 -23.74 9.53
N ALA A 142 6.07 -24.00 10.85
CA ALA A 142 5.14 -24.99 11.41
C ALA A 142 3.68 -24.53 11.32
N LYS A 143 3.44 -23.22 11.17
CA LYS A 143 2.11 -22.61 11.03
C LYS A 143 1.75 -22.27 9.59
N ILE A 144 2.70 -22.37 8.66
CA ILE A 144 2.43 -22.11 7.24
C ILE A 144 1.65 -23.29 6.68
N LYS A 145 0.50 -22.98 6.08
CA LYS A 145 -0.32 -23.98 5.39
C LYS A 145 0.38 -24.38 4.09
N LYS A 146 0.62 -25.69 3.94
CA LYS A 146 1.11 -26.27 2.68
C LYS A 146 0.08 -26.11 1.56
N GLY A 147 0.54 -25.66 0.40
CA GLY A 147 -0.22 -25.50 -0.82
C GLY A 147 0.02 -26.63 -1.82
N ASP A 148 -0.27 -26.33 -3.08
CA ASP A 148 -0.26 -27.26 -4.22
C ASP A 148 0.54 -26.73 -5.42
N SER A 149 1.24 -25.60 -5.29
CA SER A 149 2.08 -25.04 -6.36
C SER A 149 3.32 -25.90 -6.70
N GLY A 150 3.67 -26.87 -5.84
CA GLY A 150 4.82 -27.75 -6.03
C GLY A 150 6.16 -27.12 -5.67
N VAL A 151 6.18 -25.87 -5.21
CA VAL A 151 7.38 -25.21 -4.72
C VAL A 151 7.83 -25.83 -3.39
N PRO A 152 9.13 -26.10 -3.19
CA PRO A 152 9.63 -26.62 -1.92
C PRO A 152 9.32 -25.68 -0.74
N LEU A 153 8.60 -26.19 0.25
CA LEU A 153 8.35 -25.49 1.50
C LEU A 153 9.57 -25.62 2.43
N GLU A 154 10.48 -24.65 2.34
CA GLU A 154 11.72 -24.63 3.13
C GLU A 154 11.75 -23.43 4.08
N ALA A 155 12.07 -23.69 5.35
CA ALA A 155 12.09 -22.65 6.36
C ALA A 155 13.15 -21.57 6.08
N GLU A 156 12.76 -20.30 6.28
CA GLU A 156 13.68 -19.18 6.21
C GLU A 156 14.78 -19.29 7.28
N THR A 157 16.00 -18.91 6.94
CA THR A 157 17.15 -18.97 7.86
C THR A 157 17.32 -17.69 8.68
N ARG A 158 16.65 -16.60 8.28
CA ARG A 158 16.75 -15.25 8.84
C ARG A 158 15.38 -14.56 8.81
N GLU A 159 15.33 -13.34 9.33
CA GLU A 159 14.18 -12.46 9.12
C GLU A 159 14.07 -12.07 7.64
N ILE A 160 12.84 -11.94 7.16
CA ILE A 160 12.48 -11.58 5.80
C ILE A 160 11.28 -10.64 5.84
N TRP A 161 11.17 -9.73 4.87
CA TRP A 161 9.97 -8.91 4.75
C TRP A 161 8.83 -9.79 4.27
N THR A 162 7.83 -10.01 5.13
CA THR A 162 6.67 -10.86 4.83
C THR A 162 5.40 -10.25 5.44
N ASN A 163 4.27 -10.90 5.21
CA ASN A 163 2.93 -10.42 5.55
C ASN A 163 2.86 -9.74 6.92
N ALA A 164 2.38 -8.51 6.96
CA ALA A 164 2.00 -7.83 8.20
C ALA A 164 0.47 -7.82 8.32
N ASN A 165 -0.07 -7.81 9.53
CA ASN A 165 -1.52 -7.71 9.77
C ASN A 165 -1.90 -6.29 10.16
N ASP A 166 -3.01 -5.78 9.61
CA ASP A 166 -3.59 -4.49 9.99
C ASP A 166 -4.93 -4.65 10.68
N ASN A 167 -5.18 -3.81 11.69
CA ASN A 167 -6.52 -3.54 12.20
C ASN A 167 -7.11 -2.37 11.43
N TYR A 168 -8.20 -2.60 10.70
CA TYR A 168 -8.80 -1.57 9.88
C TYR A 168 -10.31 -1.53 10.02
N THR A 169 -10.80 -0.32 10.25
CA THR A 169 -12.21 0.04 10.19
C THR A 169 -12.37 1.02 9.02
N PRO A 170 -13.12 0.66 7.96
CA PRO A 170 -13.28 1.53 6.81
C PRO A 170 -13.89 2.89 7.16
N TYR A 171 -13.46 3.94 6.46
CA TYR A 171 -14.17 5.21 6.46
C TYR A 171 -15.27 5.19 5.41
N ILE A 172 -16.51 5.39 5.84
CA ILE A 172 -17.69 5.45 4.97
C ILE A 172 -18.39 6.79 5.13
N TYR A 173 -19.12 7.19 4.09
CA TYR A 173 -20.05 8.31 4.23
C TYR A 173 -21.27 7.88 5.02
N LYS A 174 -21.70 8.73 5.96
CA LYS A 174 -22.98 8.57 6.66
C LYS A 174 -24.16 8.81 5.71
N GLU A 175 -25.36 8.59 6.22
CA GLU A 175 -26.64 8.76 5.50
C GLU A 175 -26.64 10.00 4.58
N TYR A 176 -27.01 9.79 3.31
CA TYR A 176 -26.99 10.76 2.20
C TYR A 176 -25.61 11.22 1.73
N GLY A 177 -24.54 10.50 2.01
CA GLY A 177 -23.21 10.88 1.52
C GLY A 177 -22.61 12.08 2.27
N ARG A 178 -23.05 12.34 3.51
CA ARG A 178 -22.72 13.57 4.26
C ARG A 178 -21.33 13.50 4.91
N ALA A 179 -21.26 13.46 6.24
CA ALA A 179 -20.00 13.37 6.95
C ALA A 179 -19.37 11.98 6.74
N VAL A 180 -18.04 11.94 6.67
CA VAL A 180 -17.31 10.67 6.74
C VAL A 180 -17.20 10.23 8.20
N GLY A 181 -17.10 8.92 8.42
CA GLY A 181 -16.76 8.36 9.72
C GLY A 181 -16.42 6.89 9.60
N GLN A 182 -15.87 6.34 10.67
CA GLN A 182 -15.60 4.91 10.75
C GLN A 182 -16.89 4.09 10.68
N ASP A 183 -16.85 3.01 9.90
CA ASP A 183 -17.89 2.01 9.83
C ASP A 183 -17.96 1.20 11.14
N THR A 184 -18.98 0.36 11.25
CA THR A 184 -19.19 -0.57 12.35
C THR A 184 -18.43 -1.88 12.19
N VAL A 185 -18.03 -2.22 10.96
CA VAL A 185 -17.28 -3.44 10.65
C VAL A 185 -15.78 -3.17 10.71
N SER A 186 -15.05 -4.05 11.38
CA SER A 186 -13.59 -3.97 11.49
C SER A 186 -12.94 -5.29 11.07
N PHE A 187 -11.74 -5.19 10.52
CA PHE A 187 -10.97 -6.30 9.96
C PHE A 187 -9.60 -6.38 10.63
N ASN A 188 -9.12 -7.60 10.87
CA ASN A 188 -7.75 -7.88 11.28
C ASN A 188 -7.22 -9.02 10.40
N ASP A 189 -6.42 -8.68 9.39
CA ASP A 189 -5.83 -9.65 8.46
C ASP A 189 -4.73 -8.98 7.63
N TYR A 190 -3.83 -9.76 7.03
CA TYR A 190 -2.75 -9.26 6.19
C TYR A 190 -3.23 -8.76 4.82
N LYS A 191 -4.34 -9.28 4.30
CA LYS A 191 -4.95 -8.81 3.05
C LYS A 191 -5.48 -7.39 3.17
N VAL A 192 -5.88 -6.98 4.38
CA VAL A 192 -6.34 -5.63 4.69
C VAL A 192 -5.31 -4.58 4.28
N THR A 193 -4.03 -4.89 4.44
CA THR A 193 -2.93 -3.97 4.13
C THR A 193 -2.95 -3.50 2.67
N LEU A 194 -3.59 -4.26 1.77
CA LEU A 194 -3.69 -3.98 0.35
C LEU A 194 -5.12 -3.60 -0.05
N TRP A 195 -6.14 -4.44 0.23
CA TRP A 195 -7.49 -4.21 -0.31
C TRP A 195 -8.12 -2.92 0.22
N ARG A 196 -7.68 -2.40 1.38
CA ARG A 196 -8.15 -1.12 1.91
C ARG A 196 -7.95 0.07 0.95
N TRP A 197 -7.03 -0.07 -0.01
CA TRP A 197 -6.72 0.94 -1.03
C TRP A 197 -7.35 0.64 -2.40
N ARG A 198 -8.11 -0.46 -2.53
CA ARG A 198 -8.54 -1.00 -3.82
C ARG A 198 -9.26 -0.03 -4.70
N LYS A 199 -10.24 0.67 -4.14
CA LYS A 199 -10.99 1.68 -4.87
C LYS A 199 -10.06 2.75 -5.46
N ASP A 200 -9.06 3.19 -4.69
CA ASP A 200 -8.19 4.29 -5.09
C ASP A 200 -7.27 3.88 -6.24
N PHE A 201 -6.65 2.69 -6.18
CA PHE A 201 -5.79 2.23 -7.28
C PHE A 201 -6.58 1.74 -8.51
N GLN A 202 -7.80 1.24 -8.34
CA GLN A 202 -8.67 0.87 -9.47
C GLN A 202 -9.16 2.12 -10.21
N ASN A 203 -9.58 3.16 -9.49
CA ASN A 203 -9.91 4.45 -10.09
C ASN A 203 -8.69 5.07 -10.79
N ASP A 204 -7.48 4.97 -10.20
CA ASP A 204 -6.25 5.43 -10.84
C ASP A 204 -5.98 4.70 -12.16
N PHE A 205 -6.23 3.39 -12.24
CA PHE A 205 -6.07 2.65 -13.48
C PHE A 205 -7.13 3.03 -14.52
N ALA A 206 -8.39 3.13 -14.12
CA ALA A 206 -9.49 3.55 -15.01
C ALA A 206 -9.24 4.93 -15.65
N ALA A 207 -8.82 5.93 -14.86
CA ALA A 207 -8.47 7.25 -15.41
C ALA A 207 -7.26 7.18 -16.37
N ARG A 208 -6.27 6.33 -16.09
CA ARG A 208 -5.13 6.14 -17.01
C ARG A 208 -5.53 5.45 -18.32
N MET A 209 -6.56 4.60 -18.31
CA MET A 209 -7.10 4.03 -19.53
C MET A 209 -7.77 5.11 -20.38
N ASP A 210 -8.48 6.05 -19.75
CA ASP A 210 -8.99 7.25 -20.41
C ASP A 210 -7.88 8.12 -21.01
N TRP A 211 -6.76 8.33 -20.31
CA TRP A 211 -5.62 9.11 -20.82
C TRP A 211 -4.99 8.51 -22.09
N CYS A 212 -5.23 7.23 -22.37
CA CYS A 212 -4.71 6.58 -23.58
C CYS A 212 -5.46 7.00 -24.84
N THR A 213 -6.66 7.57 -24.72
CA THR A 213 -7.55 7.88 -25.84
C THR A 213 -8.12 9.30 -25.81
N LYS A 214 -8.16 9.94 -24.64
CA LYS A 214 -8.74 11.27 -24.43
C LYS A 214 -7.65 12.34 -24.28
N SER A 215 -8.03 13.58 -24.56
CA SER A 215 -7.19 14.75 -24.23
C SER A 215 -7.17 15.02 -22.72
N PHE A 216 -6.31 15.94 -22.29
CA PHE A 216 -6.24 16.35 -20.89
C PHE A 216 -7.59 16.89 -20.41
N GLU A 217 -8.25 17.73 -21.19
CA GLU A 217 -9.51 18.35 -20.81
C GLU A 217 -10.70 17.38 -20.75
N GLU A 218 -10.55 16.16 -21.27
CA GLU A 218 -11.59 15.15 -21.39
C GLU A 218 -11.43 14.00 -20.37
N ALA A 219 -10.37 14.00 -19.55
CA ALA A 219 -10.10 12.97 -18.57
C ALA A 219 -9.68 13.57 -17.22
N ASN A 220 -10.02 12.87 -16.13
CA ASN A 220 -9.68 13.33 -14.79
C ASN A 220 -8.19 13.10 -14.45
N HIS A 221 -7.59 13.99 -13.66
CA HIS A 221 -6.22 13.93 -13.18
C HIS A 221 -6.16 14.00 -11.66
N PRO A 222 -5.16 13.34 -11.04
CA PRO A 222 -5.12 13.26 -9.59
C PRO A 222 -4.92 14.63 -8.93
N PRO A 223 -5.54 14.87 -7.76
CA PRO A 223 -5.32 16.09 -7.00
C PRO A 223 -3.87 16.16 -6.50
N ILE A 224 -3.45 17.35 -6.09
CA ILE A 224 -2.11 17.64 -5.58
C ILE A 224 -2.22 18.01 -4.09
N PRO A 225 -1.99 17.06 -3.16
CA PRO A 225 -1.99 17.35 -1.73
C PRO A 225 -0.79 18.21 -1.36
N ILE A 226 -1.04 19.32 -0.65
CA ILE A 226 0.00 20.23 -0.16
C ILE A 226 -0.19 20.40 1.33
N LEU A 227 0.90 20.24 2.09
CA LEU A 227 0.96 20.51 3.52
C LEU A 227 1.62 21.86 3.77
N ASN A 228 0.99 22.72 4.56
CA ASN A 228 1.55 24.01 4.98
C ASN A 228 2.45 23.88 6.23
N HIS A 229 2.88 22.67 6.53
CA HIS A 229 3.78 22.31 7.62
C HIS A 229 4.69 21.15 7.19
N PRO A 230 5.78 20.86 7.93
CA PRO A 230 6.66 19.74 7.62
C PRO A 230 5.96 18.38 7.69
N GLU A 231 6.42 17.44 6.84
CA GLU A 231 6.01 16.02 6.85
C GLU A 231 6.62 15.25 8.04
N GLN A 232 7.62 15.81 8.72
CA GLN A 232 8.17 15.28 9.96
C GLN A 232 8.12 16.36 11.04
N ILE A 233 7.46 16.04 12.15
CA ILE A 233 7.32 16.97 13.28
C ILE A 233 7.71 16.26 14.58
N THR A 234 8.17 17.04 15.56
CA THR A 234 8.48 16.54 16.90
C THR A 234 7.64 17.29 17.90
N VAL A 235 6.96 16.55 18.78
CA VAL A 235 6.06 17.08 19.80
C VAL A 235 6.33 16.39 21.14
N LYS A 236 6.04 17.08 22.24
CA LYS A 236 6.10 16.48 23.57
C LYS A 236 4.82 15.72 23.89
N ALA A 237 4.92 14.71 24.74
CA ALA A 237 3.78 14.03 25.34
C ALA A 237 2.77 15.05 25.93
N GLY A 238 1.48 14.90 25.56
CA GLY A 238 0.39 15.80 25.97
C GLY A 238 0.33 17.14 25.22
N GLU A 239 1.29 17.45 24.34
CA GLU A 239 1.26 18.66 23.50
C GLU A 239 0.19 18.53 22.42
N GLY A 240 -0.54 19.62 22.20
CA GLY A 240 -1.48 19.72 21.09
C GLY A 240 -0.82 20.31 19.84
N PHE A 241 -1.11 19.75 18.67
CA PHE A 241 -0.53 20.16 17.40
C PHE A 241 -1.56 20.03 16.27
N GLY A 242 -1.33 20.77 15.19
CA GLY A 242 -2.26 20.85 14.06
C GLY A 242 -1.64 20.42 12.73
N PHE A 243 -2.50 19.98 11.83
CA PHE A 243 -2.20 19.75 10.42
C PHE A 243 -2.98 20.73 9.54
N ASP A 244 -2.41 21.11 8.41
CA ASP A 244 -3.01 22.04 7.46
C ASP A 244 -2.68 21.64 6.02
N ALA A 245 -3.71 21.24 5.29
CA ALA A 245 -3.69 20.90 3.89
C ALA A 245 -4.48 21.87 2.99
N SER A 246 -4.78 23.07 3.50
CA SER A 246 -5.55 24.10 2.77
C SER A 246 -4.91 24.57 1.46
N GLY A 247 -3.61 24.32 1.28
CA GLY A 247 -2.90 24.61 0.04
C GLY A 247 -3.13 23.57 -1.07
N SER A 248 -3.84 22.46 -0.81
CA SER A 248 -4.04 21.39 -1.80
C SER A 248 -4.85 21.90 -3.01
N THR A 249 -4.54 21.39 -4.20
CA THR A 249 -5.15 21.83 -5.46
C THR A 249 -5.57 20.65 -6.32
N ASP A 250 -6.41 20.94 -7.31
CA ASP A 250 -6.80 20.00 -8.35
C ASP A 250 -6.46 20.60 -9.72
N PRO A 251 -5.77 19.87 -10.62
CA PRO A 251 -5.36 20.40 -11.91
C PRO A 251 -6.53 20.60 -12.89
N ASP A 252 -7.63 19.87 -12.71
CA ASP A 252 -8.83 19.96 -13.55
C ASP A 252 -9.85 20.99 -12.99
N GLY A 253 -9.59 21.48 -11.77
CA GLY A 253 -10.43 22.46 -11.08
C GLY A 253 -11.54 21.84 -10.25
N ASP A 254 -11.46 20.53 -9.99
CA ASP A 254 -12.43 19.82 -9.17
C ASP A 254 -12.35 20.21 -7.69
N ASN A 255 -13.48 20.06 -7.00
CA ASN A 255 -13.52 20.24 -5.54
C ASN A 255 -12.79 19.10 -4.84
N LEU A 256 -12.18 19.40 -3.70
CA LEU A 256 -11.40 18.43 -2.93
C LEU A 256 -12.16 17.93 -1.69
N SER A 257 -12.05 16.63 -1.43
CA SER A 257 -12.38 16.00 -0.15
C SER A 257 -11.12 15.63 0.59
N PHE A 258 -11.10 15.89 1.89
CA PHE A 258 -9.99 15.58 2.77
C PHE A 258 -10.38 14.42 3.69
N LEU A 259 -9.40 13.62 4.10
CA LEU A 259 -9.53 12.66 5.17
C LEU A 259 -8.18 12.51 5.87
N TRP A 260 -8.16 12.81 7.15
CA TRP A 260 -7.04 12.57 8.05
C TRP A 260 -7.29 11.29 8.85
N PHE A 261 -6.28 10.45 8.99
CA PHE A 261 -6.35 9.31 9.92
C PHE A 261 -4.97 8.96 10.47
N ASN A 262 -4.94 8.45 11.70
CA ASN A 262 -3.74 7.82 12.26
C ASN A 262 -3.60 6.40 11.68
N TYR A 263 -2.37 5.99 11.38
CA TYR A 263 -2.01 4.65 10.89
C TYR A 263 -1.07 3.97 11.90
N PRO A 264 -1.60 3.42 13.01
CA PRO A 264 -0.79 2.92 14.13
C PRO A 264 0.19 1.82 13.75
N GLU A 265 -0.17 0.99 12.78
CA GLU A 265 0.65 -0.16 12.38
C GLU A 265 1.99 0.25 11.78
N ALA A 266 2.06 1.42 11.14
CA ALA A 266 3.28 1.96 10.54
C ALA A 266 4.23 2.62 11.56
N GLY A 267 3.71 3.12 12.69
CA GLY A 267 4.50 3.79 13.73
C GLY A 267 4.97 2.84 14.84
N SER A 268 5.86 3.30 15.71
CA SER A 268 6.22 2.53 16.92
C SER A 268 5.16 2.68 18.02
N TYR A 269 4.41 3.78 18.05
CA TYR A 269 3.23 3.94 18.89
C TYR A 269 2.03 3.19 18.28
N LYS A 270 1.67 2.04 18.87
CA LYS A 270 0.68 1.11 18.29
C LYS A 270 -0.79 1.39 18.65
N ASN A 271 -1.05 2.34 19.55
CA ASN A 271 -2.44 2.67 19.90
C ASN A 271 -2.98 3.76 18.97
N LEU A 272 -4.28 3.73 18.72
CA LEU A 272 -4.95 4.75 17.93
C LEU A 272 -4.85 6.11 18.61
N ILE A 273 -4.34 7.11 17.88
CA ILE A 273 -4.37 8.51 18.28
C ILE A 273 -5.56 9.16 17.59
N LYS A 274 -6.47 9.70 18.40
CA LYS A 274 -7.68 10.36 17.94
C LYS A 274 -7.34 11.71 17.28
N ILE A 275 -8.02 12.01 16.18
CA ILE A 275 -8.08 13.35 15.62
C ILE A 275 -9.21 14.11 16.32
N GLU A 276 -8.90 15.29 16.83
CA GLU A 276 -9.88 16.15 17.48
C GLU A 276 -10.72 16.87 16.43
N GLY A 277 -12.04 16.71 16.52
CA GLY A 277 -12.98 17.31 15.59
C GLY A 277 -13.26 16.45 14.36
N ALA A 278 -13.36 17.10 13.20
CA ALA A 278 -13.74 16.46 11.95
C ALA A 278 -12.51 16.02 11.15
N GLU A 279 -12.41 14.72 10.87
CA GLU A 279 -11.32 14.12 10.09
C GLU A 279 -11.39 14.51 8.61
N ASN A 280 -12.52 15.03 8.14
CA ASN A 280 -12.73 15.41 6.74
C ASN A 280 -12.64 16.91 6.44
N ALA A 281 -11.94 17.67 7.28
CA ALA A 281 -11.60 19.06 7.04
C ALA A 281 -10.19 19.21 6.44
N HIS A 282 -9.91 20.33 5.78
CA HIS A 282 -8.58 20.62 5.25
C HIS A 282 -7.52 20.78 6.36
N GLY A 283 -7.93 21.06 7.60
CA GLY A 283 -7.07 21.06 8.77
C GLY A 283 -7.59 20.11 9.84
N ALA A 284 -6.67 19.58 10.64
CA ALA A 284 -6.97 18.65 11.73
C ALA A 284 -6.13 19.01 12.97
N TYR A 285 -6.62 18.67 14.16
CA TYR A 285 -5.90 18.89 15.41
C TYR A 285 -5.76 17.58 16.18
N VAL A 286 -4.64 17.41 16.86
CA VAL A 286 -4.31 16.18 17.60
C VAL A 286 -3.68 16.55 18.92
N ILE A 287 -3.92 15.74 19.95
CA ILE A 287 -3.21 15.80 21.22
C ILE A 287 -2.26 14.60 21.27
N ALA A 288 -0.97 14.87 21.42
CA ALA A 288 0.04 13.82 21.53
C ALA A 288 -0.24 12.94 22.76
N PRO A 289 -0.23 11.61 22.62
CA PRO A 289 -0.42 10.72 23.77
C PRO A 289 0.74 10.85 24.75
N GLU A 290 0.50 10.42 25.99
CA GLU A 290 1.58 10.26 26.96
C GLU A 290 2.46 9.07 26.58
N VAL A 291 3.77 9.27 26.59
CA VAL A 291 4.78 8.25 26.27
C VAL A 291 5.91 8.25 27.30
N THR A 292 6.47 7.07 27.57
CA THR A 292 7.60 6.89 28.51
C THR A 292 8.97 6.79 27.82
N LYS A 293 8.97 6.67 26.50
CA LYS A 293 10.14 6.66 25.62
C LYS A 293 9.78 7.37 24.32
N ASN A 294 10.77 7.67 23.48
CA ASN A 294 10.51 8.22 22.16
C ASN A 294 9.73 7.21 21.31
N GLU A 295 8.65 7.67 20.70
CA GLU A 295 7.80 6.88 19.81
C GLU A 295 7.52 7.65 18.52
N THR A 296 7.24 6.94 17.44
CA THR A 296 6.76 7.51 16.17
C THR A 296 5.28 7.17 15.98
N ALA A 297 4.50 8.17 15.55
CA ALA A 297 3.13 7.98 15.09
C ALA A 297 3.00 8.47 13.66
N HIS A 298 2.34 7.68 12.81
CA HIS A 298 2.12 8.04 11.41
C HIS A 298 0.68 8.53 11.23
N PHE A 299 0.53 9.67 10.57
CA PHE A 299 -0.76 10.19 10.13
C PHE A 299 -0.76 10.27 8.62
N ILE A 300 -1.90 9.96 8.01
CA ILE A 300 -2.09 10.01 6.57
C ILE A 300 -3.15 11.06 6.28
N LEU A 301 -2.81 11.97 5.37
CA LEU A 301 -3.77 12.76 4.62
C LEU A 301 -4.12 11.99 3.36
N LYS A 302 -5.40 11.78 3.10
CA LYS A 302 -5.95 11.42 1.79
C LYS A 302 -6.71 12.63 1.24
N VAL A 303 -6.37 13.04 0.01
CA VAL A 303 -7.12 14.03 -0.75
C VAL A 303 -7.73 13.31 -1.95
N THR A 304 -9.03 13.50 -2.15
CA THR A 304 -9.78 12.91 -3.26
C THR A 304 -10.53 14.02 -4.00
N ASP A 305 -10.42 14.06 -5.32
CA ASP A 305 -11.14 15.00 -6.17
C ASP A 305 -12.64 14.65 -6.29
N LYS A 306 -13.36 15.39 -7.14
CA LYS A 306 -14.76 15.11 -7.53
C LYS A 306 -14.92 14.79 -9.02
N GLY A 307 -13.81 14.47 -9.69
CA GLY A 307 -13.82 14.03 -11.08
C GLY A 307 -14.34 12.60 -11.20
N GLU A 308 -14.42 12.10 -12.43
CA GLU A 308 -14.89 10.75 -12.75
C GLU A 308 -13.84 10.01 -13.59
N PRO A 309 -13.32 8.86 -13.12
CA PRO A 309 -13.47 8.34 -11.76
C PRO A 309 -12.74 9.23 -10.74
N ALA A 310 -13.23 9.30 -9.50
CA ALA A 310 -12.60 10.13 -8.48
C ALA A 310 -11.20 9.61 -8.12
N LEU A 311 -10.17 10.47 -8.19
CA LEU A 311 -8.78 10.09 -7.95
C LEU A 311 -8.29 10.55 -6.58
N SER A 312 -7.37 9.78 -6.00
CA SER A 312 -6.82 10.06 -4.67
C SER A 312 -5.30 10.15 -4.67
N ARG A 313 -4.79 11.10 -3.88
CA ARG A 313 -3.36 11.23 -3.53
C ARG A 313 -3.21 11.46 -2.05
N TYR A 314 -2.02 11.17 -1.53
CA TYR A 314 -1.78 11.15 -0.09
C TYR A 314 -0.58 11.99 0.31
N LYS A 315 -0.52 12.29 1.62
CA LYS A 315 0.71 12.66 2.31
C LYS A 315 0.82 11.85 3.59
N ARG A 316 2.04 11.42 3.91
CA ARG A 316 2.37 10.77 5.18
C ARG A 316 3.10 11.76 6.07
N ILE A 317 2.66 11.86 7.31
CA ILE A 317 3.26 12.72 8.33
C ILE A 317 3.78 11.82 9.45
N ILE A 318 5.05 11.97 9.79
CA ILE A 318 5.71 11.25 10.88
C ILE A 318 5.84 12.19 12.07
N VAL A 319 5.16 11.83 13.16
CA VAL A 319 5.16 12.59 14.41
C VAL A 319 6.07 11.85 15.39
N ASN A 320 7.21 12.45 15.72
CA ASN A 320 8.10 12.00 16.78
C ASN A 320 7.58 12.51 18.12
N ILE A 321 7.08 11.62 18.96
CA ILE A 321 6.53 11.94 20.27
C ILE A 321 7.62 11.67 21.31
N VAL A 322 8.08 12.72 21.99
CA VAL A 322 9.10 12.61 23.04
C VAL A 322 8.46 12.72 24.43
N PRO A 323 8.99 12.03 25.45
CA PRO A 323 8.59 12.25 26.83
C PRO A 323 8.74 13.72 27.26
N LYS A 324 8.01 14.14 28.30
CA LYS A 324 7.98 15.53 28.79
C LYS A 324 9.34 16.07 29.22
#